data_AF-A0A0N5C8K1-F1
#
_entry.id   AF-A0A0N5C8K1-F1
#
_cell.length_a   1.000
_cell.length_b   1.000
_cell.length_c   1.000
_cell.angle_alpha   90.00
_cell.angle_beta   90.00
_cell.angle_gamma   90.00
#
_symmetry.space_group_name_H-M   'P 1'
#
loop_
_entity.id
_entity.type
_entity.pdbx_description
1 polymer ?
#
loop_
_entity_poly.entity_id
_entity_poly.type
_entity_poly.pdbx_seq_one_letter_code
_entity_poly.pdbx_strand_id
1 'polypeptide(L)'
;MVPHGDNKMESEGAMEDAAELIFPKEFEVASSDTLMTSEVFLLLDHRRQQNEKKEEIEELNPVFLKTLEYTRRLARFKNREAIRAVRVLFGQKADIMHKFEIAQLANLLPETAEEAKSLIPSLQAKIDDDALEEFLKEVIHKKTFQ
;
A
#
# COMPACT_ATOMS: atom_id res chain seq x y z
N MET A 1 -37.05 -20.31 26.91
CA MET A 1 -35.85 -19.78 27.60
C MET A 1 -34.68 -20.65 27.20
N VAL A 2 -33.83 -20.15 26.29
CA VAL A 2 -32.57 -20.79 25.91
C VAL A 2 -31.46 -19.81 26.27
N PRO A 3 -30.49 -20.17 27.13
CA PRO A 3 -29.36 -19.30 27.43
C PRO A 3 -28.40 -19.36 26.24
N HIS A 4 -28.26 -18.24 25.53
CA HIS A 4 -27.09 -17.98 24.67
C HIS A 4 -26.07 -17.33 25.62
N GLY A 5 -25.01 -18.00 26.04
CA GLY A 5 -24.03 -18.63 25.16
C GLY A 5 -22.97 -17.56 24.92
N ASP A 6 -21.96 -17.57 25.79
CA ASP A 6 -20.79 -16.69 25.75
C ASP A 6 -20.26 -16.49 24.33
N ASN A 7 -20.08 -15.23 23.90
CA ASN A 7 -19.17 -14.96 22.80
C ASN A 7 -18.49 -13.60 22.94
N LYS A 8 -17.24 -13.70 23.40
CA LYS A 8 -16.09 -12.82 23.15
C LYS A 8 -16.24 -11.36 23.57
N MET A 9 -15.57 -11.04 24.69
CA MET A 9 -14.85 -9.79 24.85
C MET A 9 -14.04 -9.54 23.57
N GLU A 10 -14.57 -8.69 22.69
CA GLU A 10 -13.76 -7.99 21.71
C GLU A 10 -12.65 -7.29 22.49
N SER A 11 -11.41 -7.48 22.09
CA SER A 11 -10.30 -6.74 22.66
C SER A 11 -10.39 -5.29 22.18
N GLU A 12 -11.39 -4.55 22.67
CA GLU A 12 -11.40 -3.10 22.67
C GLU A 12 -10.24 -2.67 23.58
N GLY A 13 -9.18 -2.06 23.02
CA GLY A 13 -8.22 -1.35 23.87
C GLY A 13 -6.74 -1.38 23.50
N ALA A 14 -6.32 -2.02 22.39
CA ALA A 14 -5.00 -1.68 21.85
C ALA A 14 -5.13 -0.35 21.08
N MET A 15 -4.39 0.68 21.50
CA MET A 15 -4.28 1.93 20.73
C MET A 15 -3.59 1.58 19.40
N GLU A 16 -4.32 1.75 18.29
CA GLU A 16 -3.78 1.53 16.95
C GLU A 16 -2.62 2.50 16.71
N ASP A 17 -1.52 1.98 16.19
CA ASP A 17 -0.32 2.75 15.89
C ASP A 17 0.40 2.15 14.67
N ALA A 18 0.30 2.84 13.54
CA ALA A 18 0.92 2.41 12.30
C ALA A 18 2.46 2.51 12.34
N ALA A 19 3.04 3.36 13.20
CA ALA A 19 4.49 3.46 13.37
C ALA A 19 5.06 2.24 14.10
N GLU A 20 4.24 1.56 14.91
CA GLU A 20 4.56 0.33 15.63
C GLU A 20 3.92 -0.92 15.00
N LEU A 21 3.29 -0.78 13.83
CA LEU A 21 2.54 -1.83 13.11
C LEU A 21 1.41 -2.47 13.93
N ILE A 22 0.78 -1.69 14.80
CA ILE A 22 -0.38 -2.09 15.58
C ILE A 22 -1.63 -1.75 14.77
N PHE A 23 -2.13 -2.73 14.02
CA PHE A 23 -3.35 -2.63 13.22
C PHE A 23 -4.50 -3.46 13.81
N PRO A 24 -5.76 -3.12 13.51
CA PRO A 24 -6.90 -3.99 13.77
C PRO A 24 -6.75 -5.36 13.11
N LYS A 25 -7.30 -6.40 13.75
CA LYS A 25 -7.21 -7.80 13.28
C LYS A 25 -7.75 -8.01 11.86
N GLU A 26 -8.68 -7.17 11.43
CA GLU A 26 -9.26 -7.18 10.08
C GLU A 26 -8.22 -6.88 8.99
N PHE A 27 -7.18 -6.11 9.31
CA PHE A 27 -6.10 -5.79 8.37
C PHE A 27 -4.97 -6.82 8.39
N GLU A 28 -4.89 -7.66 9.42
CA GLU A 28 -3.85 -8.68 9.61
C GLU A 28 -4.18 -10.05 9.02
N VAL A 29 -5.40 -10.23 8.48
CA VAL A 29 -5.76 -11.50 7.82
C VAL A 29 -4.87 -11.78 6.61
N ALA A 30 -4.57 -13.06 6.35
CA ALA A 30 -3.67 -13.48 5.27
C ALA A 30 -4.17 -13.10 3.85
N SER A 31 -5.49 -12.89 3.71
CA SER A 31 -6.10 -12.41 2.46
C SER A 31 -6.04 -10.88 2.29
N SER A 32 -5.61 -10.15 3.33
CA SER A 32 -5.47 -8.70 3.30
C SER A 32 -4.08 -8.34 2.80
N ASP A 33 -4.05 -7.51 1.76
CA ASP A 33 -2.84 -6.99 1.17
C ASP A 33 -3.00 -5.48 0.93
N THR A 34 -1.87 -4.80 0.81
CA THR A 34 -1.81 -3.37 0.56
C THR A 34 -1.76 -3.09 -0.94
N LEU A 35 -2.35 -1.97 -1.34
CA LEU A 35 -2.25 -1.45 -2.69
C LEU A 35 -1.38 -0.20 -2.70
N MET A 36 -0.45 -0.13 -3.64
CA MET A 36 0.30 1.07 -3.96
C MET A 36 -0.64 2.10 -4.58
N THR A 37 -0.38 3.40 -4.36
CA THR A 37 -1.15 4.51 -4.96
C THR A 37 -1.24 4.35 -6.49
N SER A 38 -0.17 3.86 -7.10
CA SER A 38 -0.07 3.54 -8.53
C SER A 38 -1.00 2.39 -8.95
N GLU A 39 -1.15 1.35 -8.13
CA GLU A 39 -2.09 0.24 -8.39
C GLU A 39 -3.53 0.71 -8.27
N VAL A 40 -3.83 1.50 -7.23
CA VAL A 40 -5.17 2.09 -7.05
C VAL A 40 -5.52 2.97 -8.24
N PHE A 41 -4.58 3.81 -8.72
CA PHE A 41 -4.79 4.62 -9.92
C PHE A 41 -5.16 3.77 -11.14
N LEU A 42 -4.42 2.69 -11.42
CA LEU A 42 -4.72 1.81 -12.55
C LEU A 42 -6.10 1.15 -12.44
N LEU A 43 -6.47 0.68 -11.25
CA LEU A 43 -7.76 0.03 -11.01
C LEU A 43 -8.92 1.01 -11.20
N LEU A 44 -8.79 2.22 -10.64
CA LEU A 44 -9.82 3.25 -10.76
C LEU A 44 -9.92 3.79 -12.19
N ASP A 45 -8.79 4.02 -12.87
CA ASP A 45 -8.81 4.48 -14.25
C ASP A 45 -9.42 3.42 -15.19
N HIS A 46 -9.09 2.14 -14.99
CA HIS A 46 -9.72 1.05 -15.72
C HIS A 46 -11.23 0.96 -15.46
N ARG A 47 -11.68 1.07 -14.20
CA ARG A 47 -13.12 1.08 -13.87
C ARG A 47 -13.85 2.26 -14.51
N ARG A 48 -13.22 3.44 -14.58
CA ARG A 48 -13.74 4.61 -15.28
C ARG A 48 -13.86 4.35 -16.78
N GLN A 49 -12.81 3.84 -17.43
CA GLN A 49 -12.84 3.51 -18.86
C GLN A 49 -13.89 2.45 -19.20
N GLN A 50 -14.08 1.45 -18.32
CA GLN A 50 -15.16 0.46 -18.48
C GLN A 50 -16.54 1.11 -18.40
N ASN A 51 -16.71 2.09 -17.51
CA ASN A 51 -17.96 2.83 -17.37
C ASN A 51 -18.28 3.67 -18.62
N GLU A 52 -17.27 4.32 -19.19
CA GLU A 52 -17.39 5.13 -20.42
C GLU A 52 -17.75 4.29 -21.66
N LYS A 53 -17.52 2.97 -21.63
CA LYS A 53 -17.86 2.03 -22.71
C LYS A 53 -19.23 1.38 -22.57
N LYS A 54 -19.94 1.59 -21.45
CA LYS A 54 -21.30 1.05 -21.27
C LYS A 54 -22.27 1.80 -22.18
N GLU A 55 -23.33 1.11 -22.60
CA GLU A 55 -24.44 1.74 -23.34
C GLU A 55 -25.12 2.83 -22.51
N GLU A 56 -25.22 2.61 -21.20
CA GLU A 56 -25.67 3.59 -20.22
C GLU A 56 -24.55 3.88 -19.21
N ILE A 57 -24.09 5.12 -19.19
CA ILE A 57 -22.98 5.56 -18.33
C ILE A 57 -23.51 5.78 -16.92
N GLU A 58 -22.97 5.03 -15.95
CA GLU A 58 -23.30 5.24 -14.53
C GLU A 58 -22.58 6.49 -13.99
N GLU A 59 -23.25 7.27 -13.15
CA GLU A 59 -22.58 8.37 -12.45
C GLU A 59 -21.64 7.82 -11.38
N LEU A 60 -20.35 8.17 -11.47
CA LEU A 60 -19.35 7.75 -10.49
C LEU A 60 -19.45 8.64 -9.24
N ASN A 61 -19.46 8.02 -8.06
CA ASN A 61 -19.65 8.77 -6.83
C ASN A 61 -18.49 9.76 -6.54
N PRO A 62 -18.72 10.81 -5.74
CA PRO A 62 -17.70 11.82 -5.46
C PRO A 62 -16.43 11.27 -4.80
N VAL A 63 -16.54 10.19 -4.00
CA VAL A 63 -15.39 9.55 -3.35
C VAL A 63 -14.49 8.91 -4.41
N PHE A 64 -15.08 8.21 -5.38
CA PHE A 64 -14.37 7.59 -6.50
C PHE A 64 -13.60 8.63 -7.30
N LEU A 65 -14.25 9.74 -7.66
CA LEU A 65 -13.62 10.81 -8.44
C LEU A 65 -12.46 11.46 -7.69
N LYS A 66 -12.65 11.77 -6.40
CA LYS A 66 -11.61 12.34 -5.55
C LYS A 66 -10.42 11.38 -5.37
N THR A 67 -10.68 10.09 -5.15
CA THR A 67 -9.62 9.08 -5.02
C THR A 67 -8.89 8.88 -6.35
N LEU A 68 -9.59 8.86 -7.48
CA LEU A 68 -8.98 8.77 -8.80
C LEU A 68 -8.07 9.97 -9.08
N GLU A 69 -8.49 11.18 -8.74
CA GLU A 69 -7.68 12.39 -8.91
C GLU A 69 -6.46 12.40 -7.98
N TYR A 70 -6.65 12.04 -6.71
CA TYR A 70 -5.57 11.93 -5.72
C TYR A 70 -4.50 10.94 -6.19
N THR A 71 -4.94 9.73 -6.56
CA THR A 71 -4.04 8.66 -7.00
C THR A 71 -3.37 9.00 -8.33
N ARG A 72 -4.07 9.66 -9.27
CA ARG A 72 -3.47 10.16 -10.52
C ARG A 72 -2.32 11.14 -10.27
N ARG A 73 -2.45 12.02 -9.27
CA ARG A 73 -1.45 13.03 -8.92
C ARG A 73 -0.24 12.43 -8.20
N LEU A 74 -0.48 11.47 -7.31
CA LEU A 74 0.56 10.92 -6.43
C LEU A 74 1.12 9.57 -6.85
N ALA A 75 0.52 8.89 -7.84
CA ALA A 75 1.08 7.68 -8.42
C ALA A 75 2.51 7.94 -8.89
N ARG A 76 3.45 7.22 -8.26
CA ARG A 76 4.87 7.30 -8.57
C ARG A 76 5.24 6.55 -9.84
N PHE A 77 4.43 5.55 -10.16
CA PHE A 77 4.56 4.68 -11.32
C PHE A 77 3.27 4.77 -12.13
N LYS A 78 3.37 5.09 -13.42
CA LYS A 78 2.19 5.14 -14.32
C LYS A 78 2.16 3.99 -15.33
N ASN A 79 3.31 3.37 -15.52
CA ASN A 79 3.49 2.23 -16.42
C ASN A 79 3.13 0.92 -15.70
N ARG A 80 2.33 0.06 -16.35
CA ARG A 80 1.84 -1.20 -15.77
C ARG A 80 2.96 -2.22 -15.58
N GLU A 81 3.90 -2.30 -16.52
CA GLU A 81 5.10 -3.12 -16.41
C GLU A 81 5.98 -2.65 -15.24
N ALA A 82 6.16 -1.34 -15.08
CA ALA A 82 6.93 -0.78 -13.97
C ALA A 82 6.29 -1.10 -12.61
N ILE A 83 4.96 -0.95 -12.48
CA ILE A 83 4.22 -1.31 -11.26
C ILE A 83 4.40 -2.79 -10.93
N ARG A 84 4.30 -3.67 -11.94
CA ARG A 84 4.51 -5.11 -11.76
C ARG A 84 5.93 -5.44 -11.33
N ALA A 85 6.94 -4.81 -11.95
CA ALA A 85 8.34 -5.01 -11.60
C ALA A 85 8.62 -4.57 -10.16
N VAL A 86 8.09 -3.42 -9.74
CA VAL A 86 8.20 -2.92 -8.37
C VAL A 86 7.51 -3.87 -7.39
N ARG A 87 6.31 -4.39 -7.72
CA ARG A 87 5.63 -5.38 -6.88
C ARG A 87 6.45 -6.66 -6.68
N VAL A 88 7.08 -7.16 -7.75
CA VAL A 88 7.97 -8.33 -7.67
C VAL A 88 9.18 -8.04 -6.79
N LEU A 89 9.79 -6.86 -6.95
CA LEU A 89 10.93 -6.43 -6.15
C LEU A 89 10.59 -6.35 -4.66
N PHE A 90 9.48 -5.74 -4.30
CA PHE A 90 9.01 -5.71 -2.90
C PHE A 90 8.62 -7.10 -2.38
N GLY A 91 8.12 -7.99 -3.24
CA GLY A 91 7.84 -9.38 -2.88
C GLY A 91 9.08 -10.15 -2.41
N GLN A 92 10.28 -9.76 -2.84
CA GLN A 92 11.54 -10.34 -2.36
C GLN A 92 11.90 -9.93 -0.93
N LYS A 93 11.23 -8.91 -0.39
CA LYS A 93 11.43 -8.39 0.97
C LYS A 93 10.24 -8.67 1.90
N ALA A 94 9.26 -9.46 1.45
CA ALA A 94 8.03 -9.74 2.20
C ALA A 94 8.24 -10.63 3.44
N ASP A 95 9.39 -11.28 3.54
CA ASP A 95 9.83 -12.05 4.71
C ASP A 95 10.38 -11.16 5.84
N ILE A 96 10.92 -9.98 5.50
CA ILE A 96 11.51 -9.04 6.47
C ILE A 96 10.69 -7.77 6.69
N MET A 97 9.93 -7.30 5.70
CA MET A 97 9.11 -6.09 5.76
C MET A 97 7.62 -6.43 5.78
N HIS A 98 6.88 -5.70 6.60
CA HIS A 98 5.43 -5.77 6.65
C HIS A 98 4.82 -5.17 5.37
N LYS A 99 3.66 -5.69 4.94
CA LYS A 99 2.89 -5.19 3.78
C LYS A 99 2.65 -3.67 3.84
N PHE A 100 2.42 -3.13 5.04
CA PHE A 100 2.29 -1.68 5.25
C PHE A 100 3.56 -0.91 4.89
N GLU A 101 4.71 -1.36 5.39
CA GLU A 101 6.01 -0.72 5.14
C GLU A 101 6.36 -0.75 3.65
N ILE A 102 6.11 -1.89 2.99
CA ILE A 102 6.26 -2.06 1.55
C ILE A 102 5.45 -1.01 0.78
N ALA A 103 4.17 -0.85 1.12
CA ALA A 103 3.32 0.14 0.47
C ALA A 103 3.77 1.58 0.76
N GLN A 104 4.22 1.88 1.99
CA GLN A 104 4.75 3.19 2.35
C GLN A 104 6.00 3.53 1.54
N LEU A 105 6.97 2.61 1.44
CA LEU A 105 8.19 2.80 0.64
C LEU A 105 7.85 3.05 -0.84
N ALA A 106 6.92 2.29 -1.41
CA ALA A 106 6.51 2.44 -2.80
C ALA A 106 5.79 3.78 -3.08
N ASN A 107 5.08 4.32 -2.10
CA ASN A 107 4.31 5.56 -2.23
C ASN A 107 5.18 6.80 -1.98
N LEU A 108 5.99 6.76 -0.93
CA LEU A 108 6.80 7.90 -0.49
C LEU A 108 8.03 8.06 -1.39
N LEU A 109 8.69 6.94 -1.73
CA LEU A 109 9.99 6.88 -2.42
C LEU A 109 11.08 7.71 -1.73
N PRO A 110 11.45 7.38 -0.49
CA PRO A 110 12.60 8.00 0.17
C PRO A 110 13.89 7.69 -0.60
N GLU A 111 14.83 8.63 -0.58
CA GLU A 111 16.09 8.52 -1.32
C GLU A 111 17.24 7.98 -0.44
N THR A 112 17.11 8.07 0.88
CA THR A 112 18.10 7.60 1.86
C THR A 112 17.49 6.67 2.90
N ALA A 113 18.32 5.82 3.52
CA ALA A 113 17.88 4.98 4.64
C ALA A 113 17.42 5.81 5.84
N GLU A 114 18.10 6.93 6.12
CA GLU A 114 17.73 7.87 7.18
C GLU A 114 16.31 8.43 6.97
N GLU A 115 16.00 8.89 5.74
CA GLU A 115 14.67 9.39 5.39
C GLU A 115 13.62 8.27 5.51
N ALA A 116 13.92 7.09 4.96
CA ALA A 116 13.01 5.95 5.00
C ALA A 116 12.65 5.54 6.43
N LYS A 117 13.64 5.46 7.30
CA LYS A 117 13.46 5.09 8.72
C LYS A 117 12.82 6.22 9.54
N SER A 118 13.07 7.47 9.20
CA SER A 118 12.39 8.62 9.82
C SER A 118 10.90 8.66 9.47
N LEU A 119 10.55 8.34 8.23
CA LEU A 119 9.15 8.30 7.77
C LEU A 119 8.42 7.03 8.20
N ILE A 120 9.15 5.91 8.34
CA ILE A 120 8.61 4.59 8.66
C ILE A 120 9.44 3.99 9.82
N PRO A 121 9.18 4.41 11.08
CA PRO A 121 9.98 4.02 12.24
C PRO A 121 10.08 2.51 12.48
N SER A 122 9.05 1.75 12.08
CA SER A 122 9.02 0.29 12.20
C SER A 122 10.14 -0.43 11.40
N LEU A 123 10.79 0.25 10.45
CA LEU A 123 11.93 -0.29 9.70
C LEU A 123 13.25 -0.28 10.49
N GLN A 124 13.35 0.50 11.59
CA GLN A 124 14.62 0.81 12.26
C GLN A 124 15.45 -0.44 12.61
N ALA A 125 14.79 -1.52 13.04
CA ALA A 125 15.43 -2.76 13.50
C ALA A 125 15.36 -3.92 12.48
N LYS A 126 14.78 -3.72 11.30
CA LYS A 126 14.47 -4.81 10.35
C LYS A 126 15.48 -4.97 9.22
N ILE A 127 16.11 -3.88 8.82
CA ILE A 127 17.04 -3.82 7.71
C ILE A 127 18.15 -2.81 8.03
N ASP A 128 19.39 -3.17 7.70
CA ASP A 128 20.53 -2.26 7.82
C ASP A 128 20.47 -1.14 6.78
N ASP A 129 21.18 -0.05 7.05
CA ASP A 129 21.11 1.16 6.21
C ASP A 129 21.65 0.90 4.80
N ASP A 130 22.74 0.14 4.66
CA ASP A 130 23.37 -0.16 3.37
C ASP A 130 22.42 -0.98 2.48
N ALA A 131 21.83 -2.05 3.02
CA ALA A 131 20.88 -2.89 2.30
C ALA A 131 19.58 -2.15 1.97
N LEU A 132 19.13 -1.24 2.85
CA LEU A 132 17.95 -0.41 2.59
C LEU A 132 18.26 0.60 1.47
N GLU A 133 19.40 1.28 1.51
CA GLU A 133 19.79 2.20 0.45
C GLU A 133 19.93 1.53 -0.91
N GLU A 134 20.56 0.35 -0.98
CA GLU A 134 20.67 -0.41 -2.22
C GLU A 134 19.29 -0.74 -2.78
N PHE A 135 18.38 -1.19 -1.91
CA PHE A 135 17.02 -1.50 -2.28
C PHE A 135 16.24 -0.27 -2.77
N LEU A 136 16.35 0.87 -2.08
CA LEU A 136 15.72 2.12 -2.50
C LEU A 136 16.23 2.59 -3.87
N LYS A 137 17.54 2.49 -4.12
CA LYS A 137 18.14 2.78 -5.42
C LYS A 137 17.56 1.90 -6.52
N GLU A 138 17.35 0.61 -6.26
CA GLU A 138 16.72 -0.29 -7.23
C GLU A 138 15.26 0.10 -7.52
N VAL A 139 14.46 0.41 -6.49
CA VAL A 139 13.07 0.85 -6.64
C VAL A 139 12.99 2.15 -7.45
N ILE A 140 13.84 3.14 -7.13
CA ILE A 140 13.91 4.42 -7.84
C ILE A 140 14.36 4.21 -9.29
N HIS A 141 15.29 3.30 -9.54
CA HIS A 141 15.68 2.95 -10.91
C HIS A 141 14.47 2.48 -11.72
N LYS A 142 13.58 1.64 -11.18
CA LYS A 142 12.35 1.22 -11.89
C LYS A 142 11.40 2.38 -12.21
N LYS A 143 11.45 3.49 -11.47
CA LYS A 143 10.68 4.71 -11.76
C LYS A 143 11.25 5.47 -12.97
N THR A 144 12.56 5.48 -13.16
CA THR A 144 13.21 6.31 -14.19
C THR A 144 13.07 5.73 -15.60
N PHE A 145 12.82 4.42 -15.75
CA PHE A 145 12.63 3.75 -17.04
C PHE A 145 11.18 3.70 -17.53
N GLN A 146 10.28 4.49 -16.94
CA GLN A 146 8.85 4.52 -17.30
C GLN A 146 8.51 5.45 -18.46
#